data_AF-W2MCI0-F1
#
_entry.id   AF-W2MCI0-F1
#
_cell.length_a   1.000
_cell.length_b   1.000
_cell.length_c   1.000
_cell.angle_alpha   90.00
_cell.angle_beta   90.00
_cell.angle_gamma   90.00
#
_symmetry.space_group_name_H-M   'P 1'
#
loop_
_entity.id
_entity.type
_entity.pdbx_description
1 polymer ?
#
loop_
_entity_poly.entity_id
_entity_poly.type
_entity_poly.pdbx_seq_one_letter_code
_entity_poly.pdbx_strand_id
1 'polypeptide(L)'
;MEILGEIAERQAAKKELDEDQVTFLKSVMETTPGSGLTKYGGWYPSLFYGNRMDSCKRDVLVVDIHKKYPLPEHGDPGGVLHLGVGDPALGFFIVNEVMYAGPLFSSYELMTPVDERLTDKEFKMKLPSMSAPEWTGQSYLRCIDDSSDEDDEGSSDGESEEDLSA
;
A
#
# COMPACT_ATOMS: atom_id res chain seq x y z
N MET A 1 -20.91 -5.08 4.05
CA MET A 1 -20.93 -4.45 2.70
C MET A 1 -21.97 -3.35 2.62
N GLU A 2 -23.15 -3.52 3.24
CA GLU A 2 -24.24 -2.53 3.27
C GLU A 2 -23.84 -1.16 3.86
N ILE A 3 -23.17 -1.14 5.02
CA ILE A 3 -22.77 0.11 5.72
C ILE A 3 -21.86 1.03 4.90
N LEU A 4 -20.92 0.49 4.10
CA LEU A 4 -20.04 1.28 3.24
C LEU A 4 -20.81 1.94 2.10
N GLY A 5 -21.81 1.24 1.55
CA GLY A 5 -22.71 1.77 0.54
C GLY A 5 -23.54 2.92 1.08
N GLU A 6 -24.13 2.75 2.27
CA GLU A 6 -24.92 3.80 2.93
C GLU A 6 -24.09 5.05 3.26
N ILE A 7 -22.85 4.87 3.72
CA ILE A 7 -21.90 5.97 3.95
C ILE A 7 -21.65 6.73 2.65
N ALA A 8 -21.37 6.02 1.55
CA ALA A 8 -21.10 6.63 0.25
C ALA A 8 -22.32 7.43 -0.26
N GLU A 9 -23.54 6.88 -0.14
CA GLU A 9 -24.77 7.57 -0.53
C GLU A 9 -25.02 8.83 0.30
N ARG A 10 -24.79 8.79 1.62
CA ARG A 10 -24.94 9.96 2.49
C ARG A 10 -23.90 11.04 2.20
N GLN A 11 -22.64 10.65 1.99
CA GLN A 11 -21.57 11.58 1.61
C GLN A 11 -21.87 12.24 0.26
N ALA A 12 -22.34 11.49 -0.73
CA ALA A 12 -22.76 12.03 -2.03
C ALA A 12 -23.93 13.02 -1.89
N ALA A 13 -24.85 12.76 -0.95
CA ALA A 13 -25.97 13.65 -0.65
C ALA A 13 -25.64 14.80 0.33
N LYS A 14 -24.36 14.96 0.73
CA LYS A 14 -23.92 15.93 1.75
C LYS A 14 -24.69 15.82 3.09
N LYS A 15 -25.08 14.61 3.47
CA LYS A 15 -25.74 14.31 4.74
C LYS A 15 -24.72 13.88 5.79
N GLU A 16 -24.99 14.21 7.04
CA GLU A 16 -24.18 13.74 8.16
C GLU A 16 -24.27 12.21 8.31
N LEU A 17 -23.15 11.61 8.72
CA LEU A 17 -23.07 10.20 9.08
C LEU A 17 -23.69 10.01 10.47
N ASP A 18 -24.38 8.89 10.66
CA ASP A 18 -24.87 8.53 11.99
C ASP A 18 -23.76 7.92 12.85
N GLU A 19 -24.06 7.71 14.14
CA GLU A 19 -23.09 7.23 15.12
C GLU A 19 -22.51 5.85 14.77
N ASP A 20 -23.32 4.95 14.21
CA ASP A 20 -22.91 3.61 13.82
C ASP A 20 -21.93 3.68 12.63
N GLN A 21 -22.24 4.51 11.63
CA GLN A 21 -21.37 4.76 10.48
C GLN A 21 -20.04 5.40 10.90
N VAL A 22 -20.05 6.38 11.80
CA VAL A 22 -18.84 7.00 12.34
C VAL A 22 -18.01 5.99 13.14
N THR A 23 -18.66 5.16 13.94
CA THR A 23 -18.01 4.12 14.73
C THR A 23 -17.35 3.09 13.82
N PHE A 24 -18.05 2.67 12.77
CA PHE A 24 -17.51 1.78 11.76
C PHE A 24 -16.26 2.37 11.11
N LEU A 25 -16.30 3.62 10.64
CA LEU A 25 -15.15 4.30 10.02
C LEU A 25 -13.93 4.38 10.95
N LYS A 26 -14.15 4.67 12.23
CA LYS A 26 -13.08 4.67 13.24
C LYS A 26 -12.48 3.28 13.48
N SER A 27 -13.26 2.23 13.23
CA SER A 27 -12.88 0.83 13.45
C SER A 27 -12.29 0.11 12.22
N VAL A 28 -12.12 0.81 11.09
CA VAL A 28 -11.70 0.20 9.81
C VAL A 28 -10.36 -0.52 9.92
N MET A 29 -9.38 0.09 10.59
CA MET A 29 -8.05 -0.50 10.79
C MET A 29 -7.93 -1.25 12.12
N GLU A 30 -8.54 -0.71 13.19
CA GLU A 30 -8.42 -1.25 14.54
C GLU A 30 -9.74 -1.09 15.29
N THR A 31 -10.22 -2.14 15.93
CA THR A 31 -11.51 -2.12 16.66
C THR A 31 -11.35 -1.61 18.08
N THR A 32 -10.16 -1.77 18.68
CA THR A 32 -9.90 -1.36 20.06
C THR A 32 -8.91 -0.19 20.09
N PRO A 33 -9.39 1.06 20.20
CA PRO A 33 -8.50 2.20 20.42
C PRO A 33 -7.90 2.11 21.84
N GLY A 34 -6.57 2.20 21.96
CA GLY A 34 -5.88 2.14 23.25
C GLY A 34 -4.36 2.31 23.12
N SER A 35 -3.67 2.43 24.25
CA SER A 35 -2.20 2.42 24.30
C SER A 35 -1.69 0.98 24.31
N GLY A 36 -0.88 0.61 23.32
CA GLY A 36 -0.29 -0.73 23.20
C GLY A 36 -0.03 -1.10 21.75
N LEU A 37 0.39 -2.35 21.52
CA LEU A 37 0.59 -2.88 20.17
C LEU A 37 -0.73 -2.90 19.39
N THR A 38 -0.74 -2.26 18.23
CA THR A 38 -1.87 -2.31 17.28
C THR A 38 -2.10 -3.75 16.85
N LYS A 39 -3.32 -4.24 17.03
CA LYS A 39 -3.70 -5.62 16.72
C LYS A 39 -4.17 -5.77 15.28
N TYR A 40 -4.50 -4.66 14.62
CA TYR A 40 -5.06 -4.60 13.27
C TYR A 40 -6.31 -5.49 13.19
N GLY A 41 -7.19 -5.37 14.18
CA GLY A 41 -8.41 -6.17 14.30
C GLY A 41 -9.60 -5.62 13.51
N GLY A 42 -9.41 -4.55 12.73
CA GLY A 42 -10.45 -3.86 11.98
C GLY A 42 -10.98 -4.63 10.77
N TRP A 43 -11.96 -4.03 10.11
CA TRP A 43 -12.56 -4.57 8.89
C TRP A 43 -11.54 -4.74 7.75
N TYR A 44 -10.64 -3.77 7.52
CA TYR A 44 -9.69 -3.83 6.40
C TYR A 44 -8.67 -4.97 6.54
N PRO A 45 -7.97 -5.15 7.67
CA PRO A 45 -7.08 -6.30 7.87
C PRO A 45 -7.80 -7.66 7.77
N SER A 46 -9.11 -7.73 8.05
CA SER A 46 -9.89 -8.96 7.92
C SER A 46 -10.09 -9.42 6.47
N LEU A 47 -9.83 -8.55 5.49
CA LEU A 47 -9.87 -8.89 4.06
C LEU A 47 -8.69 -9.77 3.63
N PHE A 48 -7.64 -9.86 4.45
CA PHE A 48 -6.45 -10.65 4.15
C PHE A 48 -6.60 -12.07 4.70
N TYR A 49 -6.78 -13.04 3.80
CA TYR A 49 -7.11 -14.43 4.14
C TYR A 49 -6.01 -15.19 4.89
N GLY A 50 -4.74 -14.90 4.63
CA GLY A 50 -3.60 -15.63 5.19
C GLY A 50 -3.19 -15.10 6.56
N ASN A 51 -2.75 -13.84 6.58
CA ASN A 51 -2.36 -13.15 7.80
C ASN A 51 -2.89 -11.72 7.76
N ARG A 52 -3.61 -11.29 8.82
CA ARG A 52 -4.10 -9.90 8.92
C ARG A 52 -2.98 -8.86 8.85
N MET A 53 -1.76 -9.23 9.26
CA MET A 53 -0.57 -8.36 9.17
C MET A 53 -0.11 -8.15 7.72
N ASP A 54 -0.60 -8.95 6.77
CA ASP A 54 -0.38 -8.71 5.34
C ASP A 54 -0.97 -7.37 4.90
N SER A 55 -1.97 -6.85 5.63
CA SER A 55 -2.51 -5.50 5.42
C SER A 55 -1.50 -4.36 5.61
N CYS A 56 -0.39 -4.63 6.31
CA CYS A 56 0.67 -3.68 6.57
C CYS A 56 1.87 -3.87 5.62
N LYS A 57 1.86 -4.91 4.77
CA LYS A 57 2.97 -5.17 3.87
C LYS A 57 2.92 -4.21 2.69
N ARG A 58 4.07 -3.61 2.40
CA ARG A 58 4.29 -2.86 1.16
C ARG A 58 4.41 -3.86 0.01
N ASP A 59 3.34 -3.95 -0.78
CA ASP A 59 3.29 -4.79 -1.99
C ASP A 59 3.23 -3.90 -3.23
N VAL A 60 4.23 -4.02 -4.10
CA VAL A 60 4.29 -3.30 -5.38
C VAL A 60 4.15 -4.33 -6.49
N LEU A 61 3.27 -4.04 -7.43
CA LEU A 61 2.87 -5.00 -8.46
C LEU A 61 3.14 -4.43 -9.84
N VAL A 62 3.54 -5.29 -10.76
CA VAL A 62 3.69 -4.95 -12.18
C VAL A 62 2.97 -5.98 -13.04
N VAL A 63 2.30 -5.51 -14.09
CA VAL A 63 1.60 -6.37 -15.05
C VAL A 63 1.90 -5.98 -16.49
N ASP A 64 2.05 -6.99 -17.33
CA ASP A 64 2.14 -6.83 -18.79
C ASP A 64 0.75 -6.49 -19.36
N ILE A 65 0.58 -5.32 -19.99
CA ILE A 65 -0.68 -4.97 -20.69
C ILE A 65 -0.63 -5.39 -22.14
N HIS A 66 0.48 -5.10 -22.82
CA HIS A 66 0.59 -5.31 -24.26
C HIS A 66 1.98 -5.78 -24.65
N LYS A 67 2.04 -6.75 -25.55
CA LYS A 67 3.28 -7.20 -26.19
C LYS A 67 3.22 -6.89 -27.67
N LYS A 68 4.11 -6.01 -28.11
CA LYS A 68 4.30 -5.66 -29.51
C LYS A 68 5.47 -6.46 -30.06
N TYR A 69 5.23 -7.24 -31.11
CA TYR A 69 6.30 -7.98 -31.78
C TYR A 69 7.18 -7.02 -32.59
N PRO A 70 8.51 -7.28 -32.67
CA PRO A 70 9.39 -6.52 -33.53
C PRO A 70 8.94 -6.65 -34.99
N LEU A 71 8.98 -5.54 -35.71
CA LEU A 71 8.73 -5.46 -37.15
C LEU A 71 9.99 -4.90 -37.83
N PRO A 72 10.97 -5.75 -38.16
CA PRO A 72 12.26 -5.33 -38.73
C PRO A 72 12.12 -4.50 -40.01
N GLU A 73 11.12 -4.81 -40.84
CA GLU A 73 10.83 -4.12 -42.09
C GLU A 73 10.49 -2.63 -41.91
N HIS A 74 10.01 -2.24 -40.72
CA HIS A 74 9.62 -0.88 -40.39
C HIS A 74 10.56 -0.23 -39.36
N GLY A 75 11.67 -0.90 -39.00
CA GLY A 75 12.61 -0.43 -37.99
C GLY A 75 12.04 -0.38 -36.57
N ASP A 76 10.97 -1.15 -36.31
CA ASP A 76 10.26 -1.16 -35.03
C ASP A 76 10.76 -2.30 -34.16
N PRO A 77 11.44 -2.02 -33.04
CA PRO A 77 12.01 -3.06 -32.18
C PRO A 77 10.94 -3.83 -31.39
N GLY A 78 9.68 -3.40 -31.42
CA GLY A 78 8.64 -3.95 -30.55
C GLY A 78 8.92 -3.64 -29.08
N GLY A 79 8.24 -4.36 -28.18
CA GLY A 79 8.44 -4.20 -26.74
C GLY A 79 7.28 -4.72 -25.92
N VAL A 80 7.44 -4.69 -24.61
CA VAL A 80 6.40 -5.00 -23.63
C VAL A 80 6.02 -3.73 -22.88
N LEU A 81 4.73 -3.41 -22.89
CA LEU A 81 4.17 -2.32 -22.10
C LEU A 81 3.73 -2.88 -20.75
N HIS A 82 4.29 -2.32 -19.67
CA HIS A 82 3.99 -2.66 -18.30
C HIS A 82 3.21 -1.54 -17.62
N LEU A 83 2.29 -1.94 -16.75
CA LEU A 83 1.66 -1.05 -15.78
C LEU A 83 2.02 -1.51 -14.39
N GLY A 84 2.59 -0.60 -13.59
CA GLY A 84 2.99 -0.86 -12.23
C GLY A 84 2.26 0.03 -11.23
N VAL A 85 2.17 -0.45 -9.99
CA VAL A 85 1.64 0.29 -8.84
C VAL A 85 2.75 0.43 -7.80
N GLY A 86 3.00 1.65 -7.35
CA GLY A 86 4.03 1.94 -6.35
C GLY A 86 3.44 2.43 -5.03
N ASP A 87 4.23 3.25 -4.33
CA ASP A 87 3.84 3.74 -3.01
C ASP A 87 2.63 4.67 -3.08
N PRO A 88 1.73 4.58 -2.08
CA PRO A 88 0.63 5.51 -1.99
C PRO A 88 1.15 6.90 -1.60
N ALA A 89 0.58 7.94 -2.21
CA ALA A 89 0.73 9.31 -1.74
C ALA A 89 -0.52 9.74 -0.98
N LEU A 90 -0.45 10.76 -0.13
CA LEU A 90 -1.68 11.41 0.30
C LEU A 90 -2.06 12.52 -0.67
N GLY A 91 -3.29 12.48 -1.14
CA GLY A 91 -3.89 13.59 -1.89
C GLY A 91 -4.92 14.35 -1.09
N PHE A 92 -4.99 15.65 -1.37
CA PHE A 92 -6.07 16.53 -0.95
C PHE A 92 -6.78 17.06 -2.20
N PHE A 93 -8.09 16.87 -2.29
CA PHE A 93 -8.91 17.40 -3.38
C PHE A 93 -10.05 18.21 -2.82
N ILE A 94 -10.31 19.36 -3.43
CA ILE A 94 -11.50 20.15 -3.11
C ILE A 94 -12.47 20.00 -4.28
N VAL A 95 -13.62 19.39 -4.00
CA VAL A 95 -14.71 19.23 -4.98
C VAL A 95 -15.97 19.80 -4.38
N ASN A 96 -16.59 20.78 -5.05
CA ASN A 96 -17.84 21.43 -4.61
C ASN A 96 -17.81 21.89 -3.13
N GLU A 97 -16.72 22.58 -2.76
CA GLU A 97 -16.43 23.12 -1.41
C GLU A 97 -16.20 22.06 -0.32
N VAL A 98 -16.05 20.79 -0.69
CA VAL A 98 -15.73 19.68 0.22
C VAL A 98 -14.29 19.24 0.00
N MET A 99 -13.51 19.15 1.08
CA MET A 99 -12.15 18.61 1.06
C MET A 99 -12.18 17.10 1.28
N TYR A 100 -11.60 16.36 0.34
CA TYR A 100 -11.34 14.93 0.43
C TYR A 100 -9.85 14.72 0.66
N ALA A 101 -9.52 13.96 1.69
CA ALA A 101 -8.15 13.60 2.04
C ALA A 101 -8.05 12.08 2.17
N GLY A 102 -7.05 11.48 1.54
CA GLY A 102 -6.89 10.03 1.61
C GLY A 102 -5.72 9.51 0.81
N PRO A 103 -5.37 8.22 1.02
CA PRO A 103 -4.33 7.57 0.25
C PRO A 103 -4.73 7.48 -1.22
N LEU A 104 -3.76 7.75 -2.10
CA LEU A 104 -3.86 7.65 -3.54
C LEU A 104 -2.83 6.67 -4.05
N PHE A 105 -3.29 5.71 -4.85
CA PHE A 105 -2.40 4.79 -5.54
C PHE A 105 -1.64 5.51 -6.65
N SER A 106 -0.35 5.25 -6.74
CA SER A 106 0.49 5.68 -7.86
C SER A 106 0.43 4.64 -8.97
N SER A 107 0.45 5.11 -10.22
CA SER A 107 0.45 4.26 -11.41
C SER A 107 1.62 4.66 -12.30
N TYR A 108 2.37 3.67 -12.76
CA TYR A 108 3.55 3.84 -13.61
C TYR A 108 3.36 3.07 -14.90
N GLU A 109 3.59 3.73 -16.02
CA GLU A 109 3.61 3.11 -17.34
C GLU A 109 5.07 3.07 -17.81
N LEU A 110 5.55 1.90 -18.21
CA LEU A 110 6.90 1.74 -18.74
C LEU A 110 6.95 0.74 -19.88
N MET A 111 7.93 0.90 -20.76
CA MET A 111 8.16 0.01 -21.89
C MET A 111 9.53 -0.64 -21.77
N THR A 112 9.59 -1.96 -21.92
CA THR A 112 10.84 -2.74 -21.99
C THR A 112 11.00 -3.39 -23.36
N PRO A 113 12.22 -3.82 -23.73
CA PRO A 113 12.45 -4.68 -24.88
C PRO A 113 11.56 -5.94 -24.87
N VAL A 114 11.32 -6.54 -26.04
CA VAL A 114 10.35 -7.64 -26.24
C VAL A 114 10.71 -8.95 -25.48
N ASP A 115 11.98 -9.09 -25.14
CA ASP A 115 12.61 -10.18 -24.40
C ASP A 115 12.73 -9.92 -22.89
N GLU A 116 12.48 -8.68 -22.44
CA GLU A 116 12.50 -8.32 -21.03
C GLU A 116 11.06 -8.18 -20.51
N ARG A 117 10.68 -9.07 -19.59
CA ARG A 117 9.43 -8.98 -18.82
C ARG A 117 9.78 -8.74 -17.36
N LEU A 118 9.16 -7.75 -16.74
CA LEU A 118 9.45 -7.42 -15.36
C LEU A 118 8.66 -8.32 -14.40
N THR A 119 9.37 -8.80 -13.40
CA THR A 119 8.77 -9.33 -12.17
C THR A 119 8.55 -8.20 -11.17
N ASP A 120 7.67 -8.42 -10.18
CA ASP A 120 7.40 -7.46 -9.10
C ASP A 120 8.69 -7.04 -8.36
N LYS A 121 9.65 -7.97 -8.20
CA LYS A 121 10.95 -7.69 -7.58
C LYS A 121 11.79 -6.74 -8.41
N GLU A 122 11.85 -6.95 -9.72
CA GLU A 122 12.61 -6.08 -10.63
C GLU A 122 11.96 -4.70 -10.75
N PHE A 123 10.62 -4.65 -10.79
CA PHE A 123 9.88 -3.40 -10.77
C PHE A 123 10.12 -2.62 -9.46
N LYS A 124 10.08 -3.30 -8.31
CA LYS A 124 10.39 -2.70 -7.00
C LYS A 124 11.76 -2.03 -6.97
N MET A 125 12.78 -2.65 -7.55
CA MET A 125 14.13 -2.07 -7.64
C MET A 125 14.19 -0.86 -8.58
N LYS A 126 13.36 -0.81 -9.62
CA LYS A 126 13.29 0.34 -10.54
C LYS A 126 12.49 1.51 -9.96
N LEU A 127 11.55 1.27 -9.06
CA LEU A 127 10.62 2.28 -8.52
C LEU A 127 11.29 3.57 -8.01
N PRO A 128 12.40 3.53 -7.23
CA PRO A 128 13.04 4.75 -6.73
C PRO A 128 13.61 5.65 -7.85
N SER A 129 13.90 5.06 -9.01
CA SER A 129 14.40 5.81 -10.18
C SER A 129 13.27 6.39 -11.04
N MET A 130 12.02 6.00 -10.81
CA MET A 130 10.89 6.47 -11.59
C MET A 130 10.42 7.83 -11.08
N SER A 131 10.13 8.74 -12.02
CA SER A 131 9.62 10.06 -11.65
C SER A 131 8.18 9.95 -11.19
N ALA A 132 7.94 10.21 -9.90
CA ALA A 132 6.60 10.54 -9.43
C ALA A 132 6.26 12.00 -9.82
N PRO A 133 4.97 12.37 -9.91
CA PRO A 133 4.58 13.76 -10.11
C PRO A 133 5.14 14.66 -9.01
N GLU A 134 5.61 15.87 -9.35
CA GLU A 134 6.30 16.76 -8.40
C GLU A 134 5.52 17.00 -7.09
N TRP A 135 4.19 17.12 -7.19
CA TRP A 135 3.32 17.35 -6.05
C TRP A 135 3.35 16.22 -5.01
N THR A 136 3.67 14.97 -5.40
CA THR A 136 3.79 13.85 -4.45
C THR A 136 5.07 13.95 -3.61
N GLY A 137 6.07 14.70 -4.07
CA GLY A 137 7.31 14.92 -3.32
C GLY A 137 7.09 15.69 -2.02
N GLN A 138 5.98 16.41 -1.91
CA GLN A 138 5.56 17.17 -0.72
C GLN A 138 4.51 16.40 0.12
N SER A 139 4.14 15.19 -0.28
CA SER A 139 3.17 14.36 0.45
C SER A 139 3.79 13.81 1.74
N TYR A 140 3.05 13.95 2.84
CA TYR A 140 3.46 13.47 4.16
C TYR A 140 3.50 11.94 4.29
N LEU A 141 2.88 11.19 3.36
CA LEU A 141 2.93 9.72 3.31
C LEU A 141 4.12 9.18 2.53
N ARG A 142 5.01 10.03 2.00
CA ARG A 142 6.22 9.54 1.34
C ARG A 142 7.05 8.78 2.38
N CYS A 143 7.12 7.45 2.23
CA CYS A 143 8.00 6.64 3.05
C CYS A 143 9.42 7.21 2.91
N ILE A 144 9.94 7.74 4.00
CA ILE A 144 11.38 7.91 4.16
C ILE A 144 11.90 6.46 4.21
N ASP A 145 12.82 6.11 3.32
CA ASP A 145 13.50 4.82 3.37
C ASP A 145 14.18 4.71 4.75
N ASP A 146 13.56 4.00 5.68
CA ASP A 146 14.22 3.56 6.92
C ASP A 146 15.20 2.47 6.52
N SER A 147 16.38 2.88 6.06
CA SER A 147 17.53 2.02 5.89
C SER A 147 18.18 1.72 7.25
N SER A 148 17.39 1.26 8.22
CA SER A 148 17.86 0.85 9.54
C SER A 148 17.22 -0.49 9.94
N ASP A 149 17.44 -1.49 9.11
CA ASP A 149 17.42 -2.89 9.55
C ASP A 149 18.87 -3.40 9.42
N GLU A 150 19.38 -4.04 10.49
CA GLU A 150 20.77 -4.47 10.83
C GLU A 150 21.30 -3.60 11.99
N ASP A 151 21.26 -3.99 13.27
CA ASP A 151 21.61 -5.29 13.87
C ASP A 151 20.78 -5.57 15.14
N ASP A 152 20.10 -6.72 15.20
CA ASP A 152 19.64 -7.31 16.47
C ASP A 152 20.43 -8.62 16.65
N GLU A 153 21.69 -8.48 17.07
CA GLU A 153 22.50 -9.61 17.54
C GLU A 153 21.90 -10.15 18.84
N GLY A 154 21.61 -11.46 18.83
CA GLY A 154 20.84 -12.13 19.85
C GLY A 154 21.37 -12.01 21.28
N SER A 155 20.46 -11.67 22.20
CA SER A 155 20.66 -11.95 23.62
C SER A 155 20.35 -13.42 23.89
N SER A 156 21.41 -14.21 23.98
CA SER A 156 21.42 -15.52 24.61
C SER A 156 21.27 -15.34 26.13
N ASP A 157 20.04 -15.37 26.63
CA ASP A 157 19.80 -15.45 28.07
C ASP A 157 19.89 -16.90 28.51
N GLY A 158 20.98 -17.20 29.23
CA GLY A 158 21.28 -18.51 29.78
C GLY A 158 20.33 -18.89 30.91
N GLU A 159 19.75 -20.08 30.81
CA GLU A 159 19.09 -20.72 31.94
C GLU A 159 20.16 -21.26 32.88
N SER A 160 20.34 -20.58 34.02
CA SER A 160 21.06 -21.10 35.17
C SER A 160 20.15 -22.05 35.94
N GLU A 161 20.59 -23.30 36.05
CA GLU A 161 20.12 -24.26 37.06
C GLU A 161 20.34 -23.66 38.46
N GLU A 162 19.28 -23.50 39.25
CA GLU A 162 19.41 -23.47 40.70
C GLU A 162 18.43 -24.45 41.36
N ASP A 163 19.07 -25.27 42.17
CA ASP A 163 18.62 -26.40 42.96
C ASP A 163 17.82 -25.96 44.21
N LEU A 164 16.96 -26.85 44.69
CA LEU A 164 16.56 -27.07 46.09
C LEU A 164 15.71 -26.00 46.83
N SER A 165 14.44 -26.34 47.10
CA SER A 165 14.01 -26.87 48.42
C SER A 165 12.49 -26.80 48.65
N ALA A 166 11.85 -27.98 48.78
CA ALA A 166 10.82 -28.36 49.75
C ALA A 166 10.16 -29.69 49.34
#